data_AF-A0A6B3NNN0-F1
#
_entry.id   AF-A0A6B3NNN0-F1
#
_cell.length_a   1.000
_cell.length_b   1.000
_cell.length_c   1.000
_cell.angle_alpha   90.00
_cell.angle_beta   90.00
_cell.angle_gamma   90.00
#
_symmetry.space_group_name_H-M   'P 1'
#
loop_
_entity.id
_entity.type
_entity.pdbx_description
1 polymer ?
#
loop_
_entity_poly.entity_id
_entity_poly.type
_entity_poly.pdbx_seq_one_letter_code
_entity_poly.pdbx_strand_id
1 'polypeptide(L)'
;MRHRQTLIEYALNHYRDWDHAITAIELKGDMTLPARIDAAYLHALVRELDLGAGYQQLLEQRLAPSHPDYPKRLVLFCRQLPGQLLEAAWRARLKGELSATAVDCIRAVLEQPDATARGLQPAPAAQLLPLELIADSDMPPDTVPGIYLFMHQGPTPGPVVMYIPYEADGMFQMFSSPADLLHQLRTEPALQARVLARLDDDLRTRYDHGGFTQAHLPYSAEFDFELPLYPQQPVALAHRPVAGNALRYLFEANLSLLQGMARAQLVTSAQARWGTLKSVLGLLWNQLTMFVPGRIGLLLAAWQSELAAMQIIDDATRHGWSQQLSQLSCVLLQSVLIGHGLRAAQVPALPASENEFWQRLSQSAHQQLAGYEVPHQALEGLTADEQIYTSVDGSEHFVVLDGKVYRTRQLDARWHLSAVEVDEPGPSLRRTGTGPWQLDPQQSLTLLGGGVLGRLGGGPRAAP
;
A
#
# COMPACT_ATOMS: atom_id res chain seq x y z
N MET A 1 -25.03 -17.04 23.79
CA MET A 1 -24.08 -17.89 23.03
C MET A 1 -22.79 -17.97 23.84
N ARG A 2 -22.19 -19.14 24.01
CA ARG A 2 -20.86 -19.27 24.64
C ARG A 2 -19.80 -19.09 23.56
N HIS A 3 -18.89 -18.15 23.75
CA HIS A 3 -17.81 -17.89 22.81
C HIS A 3 -16.49 -18.37 23.43
N ARG A 4 -15.79 -19.27 22.75
CA ARG A 4 -14.50 -19.81 23.19
C ARG A 4 -13.39 -19.02 22.53
N GLN A 5 -12.45 -18.51 23.32
CA GLN A 5 -11.29 -17.77 22.87
C GLN A 5 -10.03 -18.28 23.59
N THR A 6 -8.88 -18.16 22.95
CA THR A 6 -7.58 -18.36 23.59
C THR A 6 -7.27 -17.22 24.56
N LEU A 7 -6.32 -17.42 25.48
CA LEU A 7 -5.86 -16.34 26.38
C LEU A 7 -5.29 -15.14 25.60
N ILE A 8 -4.67 -15.37 24.44
CA ILE A 8 -4.15 -14.32 23.57
C ILE A 8 -5.30 -13.51 22.96
N GLU A 9 -6.32 -14.19 22.41
CA GLU A 9 -7.51 -13.54 21.87
C GLU A 9 -8.28 -12.76 22.93
N TYR A 10 -8.45 -13.33 24.13
CA TYR A 10 -9.04 -12.65 25.28
C TYR A 10 -8.25 -11.40 25.65
N ALA A 11 -6.92 -11.50 25.72
CA ALA A 11 -6.05 -10.35 25.97
C ALA A 11 -6.06 -9.31 24.83
N LEU A 12 -6.39 -9.67 23.59
CA LEU A 12 -6.54 -8.72 22.47
C LEU A 12 -7.97 -8.14 22.33
N ASN A 13 -8.97 -8.81 22.92
CA ASN A 13 -10.37 -8.42 22.89
C ASN A 13 -10.86 -7.82 24.21
N HIS A 14 -10.00 -7.74 25.24
CA HIS A 14 -10.38 -7.43 26.61
C HIS A 14 -11.28 -6.19 26.75
N TYR A 15 -11.03 -5.09 26.03
CA TYR A 15 -11.89 -3.89 26.08
C TYR A 15 -13.31 -4.07 25.51
N ARG A 16 -13.55 -5.05 24.62
CA ARG A 16 -14.88 -5.34 24.07
C ARG A 16 -15.72 -6.24 24.99
N ASP A 17 -15.03 -7.07 25.76
CA ASP A 17 -15.62 -8.21 26.47
C ASP A 17 -15.54 -8.07 28.00
N TRP A 18 -15.16 -6.89 28.55
CA TRP A 18 -15.14 -6.68 30.02
C TRP A 18 -16.51 -6.87 30.69
N ASP A 19 -17.61 -6.65 29.96
CA ASP A 19 -18.97 -6.92 30.44
C ASP A 19 -19.37 -8.41 30.33
N HIS A 20 -18.59 -9.23 29.64
CA HIS A 20 -18.85 -10.66 29.49
C HIS A 20 -18.09 -11.46 30.56
N ALA A 21 -18.85 -12.10 31.45
CA ALA A 21 -18.27 -12.95 32.49
C ALA A 21 -17.53 -14.15 31.88
N ILE A 22 -16.24 -14.31 32.23
CA ILE A 22 -15.50 -15.54 31.95
C ILE A 22 -16.24 -16.70 32.63
N THR A 23 -16.86 -17.56 31.82
CA THR A 23 -17.75 -18.62 32.32
C THR A 23 -16.97 -19.90 32.65
N ALA A 24 -15.87 -20.17 31.95
CA ALA A 24 -15.01 -21.33 32.14
C ALA A 24 -13.60 -21.03 31.61
N ILE A 25 -12.58 -21.61 32.26
CA ILE A 25 -11.19 -21.59 31.82
C ILE A 25 -10.79 -23.05 31.65
N GLU A 26 -10.33 -23.41 30.46
CA GLU A 26 -9.97 -24.77 30.11
C GLU A 26 -8.51 -24.80 29.63
N LEU A 27 -7.75 -25.76 30.13
CA LEU A 27 -6.45 -26.10 29.55
C LEU A 27 -6.66 -27.09 28.40
N LYS A 28 -5.75 -27.05 27.42
CA LYS A 28 -5.77 -28.00 26.32
C LYS A 28 -5.31 -29.38 26.85
N GLY A 29 -6.20 -30.38 26.81
CA GLY A 29 -5.93 -31.76 27.27
C GLY A 29 -6.48 -32.05 28.68
N ASP A 30 -6.11 -33.20 29.25
CA ASP A 30 -6.60 -33.68 30.57
C ASP A 30 -5.93 -33.02 31.79
N MET A 31 -5.43 -31.79 31.62
CA MET A 31 -4.74 -31.07 32.69
C MET A 31 -5.74 -30.34 33.59
N THR A 32 -5.53 -30.44 34.90
CA THR A 32 -6.34 -29.71 35.88
C THR A 32 -5.86 -28.27 36.01
N LEU A 33 -6.81 -27.32 35.96
CA LEU A 33 -6.51 -25.91 36.14
C LEU A 33 -6.11 -25.64 37.59
N PRO A 34 -4.95 -25.02 37.86
CA PRO A 34 -4.59 -24.59 39.20
C PRO A 34 -5.65 -23.61 39.73
N ALA A 35 -6.12 -23.80 40.96
CA ALA A 35 -7.17 -22.96 41.58
C ALA A 35 -6.80 -21.46 41.69
N ARG A 36 -5.52 -21.12 41.51
CA ARG A 36 -4.99 -19.76 41.49
C ARG A 36 -5.24 -19.01 40.17
N ILE A 37 -5.51 -19.72 39.08
CA ILE A 37 -5.81 -19.14 37.76
C ILE A 37 -7.33 -19.09 37.62
N ASP A 38 -7.93 -18.07 38.21
CA ASP A 38 -9.37 -17.80 38.10
C ASP A 38 -9.64 -16.59 37.17
N ALA A 39 -10.92 -16.31 36.95
CA ALA A 39 -11.34 -15.19 36.12
C ALA A 39 -10.81 -13.86 36.66
N ALA A 40 -10.83 -13.67 37.98
CA ALA A 40 -10.37 -12.43 38.62
C ALA A 40 -8.87 -12.20 38.40
N TYR A 41 -8.06 -13.25 38.53
CA TYR A 41 -6.63 -13.22 38.25
C TYR A 41 -6.33 -12.86 36.80
N LEU A 42 -7.03 -13.48 35.83
CA LEU A 42 -6.84 -13.16 34.41
C LEU A 42 -7.25 -11.73 34.08
N HIS A 43 -8.37 -11.24 34.63
CA HIS A 43 -8.78 -9.84 34.48
C HIS A 43 -7.73 -8.87 35.04
N ALA A 44 -7.21 -9.15 36.24
CA ALA A 44 -6.17 -8.33 36.87
C ALA A 44 -4.88 -8.33 36.03
N LEU A 45 -4.43 -9.50 35.59
CA LEU A 45 -3.21 -9.67 34.80
C LEU A 45 -3.28 -8.91 33.46
N VAL A 46 -4.40 -9.03 32.73
CA VAL A 46 -4.58 -8.33 31.45
C VAL A 46 -4.62 -6.81 31.64
N ARG A 47 -5.22 -6.34 32.74
CA ARG A 47 -5.26 -4.92 33.09
C ARG A 47 -3.90 -4.37 33.51
N GLU A 48 -3.10 -5.15 34.23
CA GLU A 48 -1.71 -4.79 34.59
C GLU A 48 -0.77 -4.76 33.39
N LEU A 49 -0.99 -5.64 32.40
CA LEU A 49 -0.15 -5.74 31.20
C LEU A 49 -0.22 -4.51 30.29
N ASP A 50 -1.30 -3.71 30.36
CA ASP A 50 -1.60 -2.55 29.50
C ASP A 50 -1.08 -2.71 28.06
N LEU A 51 -1.59 -3.74 27.39
CA LEU A 51 -1.15 -4.12 26.05
C LEU A 51 -1.34 -2.97 25.05
N GLY A 52 -2.31 -2.08 25.28
CA GLY A 52 -2.55 -0.92 24.42
C GLY A 52 -1.39 0.05 24.43
N ALA A 53 -0.97 0.51 25.61
CA ALA A 53 0.19 1.38 25.75
C ALA A 53 1.48 0.71 25.21
N GLY A 54 1.65 -0.58 25.48
CA GLY A 54 2.80 -1.35 24.99
C GLY A 54 2.89 -1.43 23.46
N TYR A 55 1.79 -1.76 22.78
CA TYR A 55 1.76 -1.83 21.31
C TYR A 55 1.86 -0.44 20.67
N GLN A 56 1.26 0.59 21.26
CA GLN A 56 1.40 1.96 20.77
C GLN A 56 2.87 2.39 20.82
N GLN A 57 3.54 2.23 21.97
CA GLN A 57 4.94 2.59 22.13
C GLN A 57 5.83 1.82 21.14
N LEU A 58 5.56 0.53 20.95
CA LEU A 58 6.29 -0.28 19.97
C LEU A 58 6.11 0.26 18.54
N LEU A 59 4.88 0.55 18.11
CA LEU A 59 4.61 1.06 16.77
C LEU A 59 5.19 2.45 16.56
N GLU A 60 5.05 3.35 17.53
CA GLU A 60 5.64 4.69 17.48
C GLU A 60 7.17 4.62 17.34
N GLN A 61 7.84 3.75 18.12
CA GLN A 61 9.29 3.57 18.03
C GLN A 61 9.73 2.92 16.71
N ARG A 62 9.04 1.86 16.26
CA ARG A 62 9.45 1.08 15.08
C ARG A 62 9.11 1.76 13.76
N LEU A 63 8.10 2.62 13.75
CA LEU A 63 7.67 3.37 12.57
C LEU A 63 8.20 4.81 12.57
N ALA A 64 8.95 5.22 13.59
CA ALA A 64 9.58 6.54 13.63
C ALA A 64 10.58 6.73 12.46
N PRO A 65 10.64 7.93 11.86
CA PRO A 65 11.64 8.27 10.85
C PRO A 65 13.10 8.11 11.32
N SER A 66 13.34 8.27 12.63
CA SER A 66 14.66 8.10 13.24
C SER A 66 15.09 6.65 13.42
N HIS A 67 14.20 5.68 13.19
CA HIS A 67 14.52 4.26 13.35
C HIS A 67 15.44 3.78 12.22
N PRO A 68 16.50 2.99 12.50
CA PRO A 68 17.48 2.57 11.49
C PRO A 68 16.88 1.76 10.33
N ASP A 69 15.81 1.01 10.58
CA ASP A 69 15.10 0.26 9.52
C ASP A 69 14.17 1.11 8.64
N TYR A 70 13.94 2.40 8.95
CA TYR A 70 13.00 3.24 8.21
C TYR A 70 13.32 3.31 6.70
N PRO A 71 14.56 3.57 6.25
CA PRO A 71 14.90 3.62 4.82
C PRO A 71 14.63 2.29 4.13
N LYS A 72 14.93 1.17 4.80
CA LYS A 72 14.68 -0.18 4.27
C LYS A 72 13.18 -0.44 4.09
N ARG A 73 12.35 -0.02 5.06
CA ARG A 73 10.89 -0.15 4.97
C ARG A 73 10.31 0.68 3.83
N LEU A 74 10.80 1.91 3.66
CA LEU A 74 10.40 2.77 2.54
C LEU A 74 10.69 2.11 1.19
N VAL A 75 11.90 1.60 0.98
CA VAL A 75 12.28 0.91 -0.27
C VAL A 75 11.39 -0.30 -0.54
N LEU A 76 11.17 -1.15 0.47
CA LEU A 76 10.33 -2.34 0.33
C LEU A 76 8.89 -1.97 0.02
N PHE A 77 8.34 -0.96 0.70
CA PHE A 77 6.99 -0.46 0.47
C PHE A 77 6.83 0.08 -0.95
N CYS A 78 7.74 0.93 -1.42
CA CYS A 78 7.70 1.48 -2.78
C CYS A 78 7.87 0.41 -3.86
N ARG A 79 8.59 -0.69 -3.59
CA ARG A 79 8.71 -1.82 -4.53
C ARG A 79 7.47 -2.73 -4.54
N GLN A 80 6.80 -2.88 -3.40
CA GLN A 80 5.70 -3.85 -3.25
C GLN A 80 4.32 -3.24 -3.55
N LEU A 81 4.07 -2.00 -3.10
CA LEU A 81 2.76 -1.37 -3.19
C LEU A 81 2.21 -1.28 -4.63
N PRO A 82 3.01 -0.89 -5.66
CA PRO A 82 2.51 -0.80 -7.03
C PRO A 82 1.88 -2.10 -7.53
N GLY A 83 2.56 -3.23 -7.31
CA GLY A 83 2.06 -4.54 -7.73
C GLY A 83 0.76 -4.94 -7.02
N GLN A 84 0.66 -4.66 -5.71
CA GLN A 84 -0.54 -4.95 -4.93
C GLN A 84 -1.75 -4.12 -5.39
N LEU A 85 -1.55 -2.80 -5.58
CA LEU A 85 -2.63 -1.90 -5.98
C LEU A 85 -3.06 -2.12 -7.42
N LEU A 86 -2.12 -2.42 -8.33
CA LEU A 86 -2.45 -2.77 -9.71
C LEU A 86 -3.25 -4.06 -9.80
N GLU A 87 -2.85 -5.10 -9.06
CA GLU A 87 -3.60 -6.36 -8.98
C GLU A 87 -5.05 -6.11 -8.53
N ALA A 88 -5.22 -5.34 -7.46
CA ALA A 88 -6.53 -4.99 -6.95
C ALA A 88 -7.35 -4.12 -7.92
N ALA A 89 -6.71 -3.18 -8.61
CA ALA A 89 -7.37 -2.33 -9.61
C ALA A 89 -7.85 -3.16 -10.81
N TRP A 90 -7.04 -4.10 -11.29
CA TRP A 90 -7.44 -5.04 -12.35
C TRP A 90 -8.58 -5.95 -11.89
N ARG A 91 -8.55 -6.47 -10.66
CA ARG A 91 -9.66 -7.25 -10.10
C ARG A 91 -10.95 -6.43 -10.04
N ALA A 92 -10.90 -5.18 -9.57
CA ALA A 92 -12.06 -4.29 -9.52
C ALA A 92 -12.60 -3.97 -10.93
N ARG A 93 -11.72 -3.78 -11.92
CA ARG A 93 -12.12 -3.65 -13.32
C ARG A 93 -12.82 -4.90 -13.87
N LEU A 94 -12.31 -6.09 -13.57
CA LEU A 94 -12.93 -7.35 -13.99
C LEU A 94 -14.32 -7.56 -13.39
N LYS A 95 -14.57 -7.00 -12.20
CA LYS A 95 -15.90 -6.97 -11.56
C LYS A 95 -16.83 -5.87 -12.10
N GLY A 96 -16.32 -4.98 -12.95
CA GLY A 96 -17.07 -3.83 -13.47
C GLY A 96 -17.13 -2.62 -12.52
N GLU A 97 -16.36 -2.62 -11.44
CA GLU A 97 -16.31 -1.53 -10.44
C GLU A 97 -15.43 -0.36 -10.90
N LEU A 98 -14.39 -0.64 -11.71
CA LEU A 98 -13.49 0.35 -12.29
C LEU A 98 -13.55 0.34 -13.82
N SER A 99 -13.46 1.53 -14.41
CA SER A 99 -13.29 1.70 -15.86
C SER A 99 -11.84 1.47 -16.31
N ALA A 100 -11.62 1.34 -17.62
CA ALA A 100 -10.28 1.22 -18.18
C ALA A 100 -9.41 2.45 -17.88
N THR A 101 -9.99 3.64 -18.06
CA THR A 101 -9.33 4.93 -17.81
C THR A 101 -8.98 5.13 -16.34
N ALA A 102 -9.81 4.62 -15.41
CA ALA A 102 -9.52 4.60 -13.99
C ALA A 102 -8.27 3.74 -13.66
N VAL A 103 -8.19 2.54 -14.22
CA VAL A 103 -7.02 1.66 -14.04
C VAL A 103 -5.76 2.27 -14.66
N ASP A 104 -5.87 2.87 -15.84
CA ASP A 104 -4.74 3.54 -16.50
C ASP A 104 -4.23 4.73 -15.66
N CYS A 105 -5.13 5.47 -14.99
CA CYS A 105 -4.77 6.54 -14.06
C CYS A 105 -3.96 6.01 -12.87
N ILE A 106 -4.47 4.95 -12.22
CA ILE A 106 -3.80 4.30 -11.10
C ILE A 106 -2.41 3.80 -11.54
N ARG A 107 -2.33 3.14 -12.69
CA ARG A 107 -1.07 2.64 -13.24
C ARG A 107 -0.07 3.76 -13.49
N ALA A 108 -0.48 4.85 -14.13
CA ALA A 108 0.40 5.97 -14.42
C ALA A 108 0.99 6.58 -13.14
N VAL A 109 0.21 6.71 -12.07
CA VAL A 109 0.73 7.21 -10.79
C VAL A 109 1.66 6.21 -10.11
N LEU A 110 1.36 4.91 -10.16
CA LEU A 110 2.14 3.90 -9.44
C LEU A 110 3.44 3.51 -10.16
N GLU A 111 3.44 3.47 -11.49
CA GLU A 111 4.62 3.16 -12.29
C GLU A 111 5.53 4.38 -12.49
N GLN A 112 4.99 5.61 -12.41
CA GLN A 112 5.72 6.87 -12.48
C GLN A 112 5.39 7.71 -11.24
N PRO A 113 5.96 7.37 -10.07
CA PRO A 113 5.51 7.91 -8.79
C PRO A 113 5.91 9.37 -8.56
N ASP A 114 7.02 9.83 -9.12
CA ASP A 114 7.45 11.21 -9.01
C ASP A 114 6.68 12.12 -9.98
N ALA A 115 6.03 13.16 -9.46
CA ALA A 115 5.17 14.02 -10.29
C ALA A 115 5.97 14.86 -11.30
N THR A 116 7.22 15.22 -10.99
CA THR A 116 8.10 15.94 -11.92
C THR A 116 8.48 15.01 -13.08
N ALA A 117 8.90 13.77 -12.78
CA ALA A 117 9.23 12.78 -13.80
C ALA A 117 8.03 12.42 -14.69
N ARG A 118 6.85 12.26 -14.08
CA ARG A 118 5.60 11.98 -14.80
C ARG A 118 5.15 13.15 -15.67
N GLY A 119 5.35 14.39 -15.22
CA GLY A 119 5.03 15.61 -15.97
C GLY A 119 5.86 15.83 -17.24
N LEU A 120 7.00 15.15 -17.39
CA LEU A 120 7.82 15.18 -18.61
C LEU A 120 7.24 14.33 -19.75
N GLN A 121 6.19 13.54 -19.50
CA GLN A 121 5.57 12.65 -20.48
C GLN A 121 4.44 13.34 -21.28
N PRO A 122 4.19 12.94 -22.54
CA PRO A 122 3.22 13.61 -23.43
C PRO A 122 1.73 13.30 -23.14
N ALA A 123 1.41 12.51 -22.11
CA ALA A 123 0.03 12.11 -21.76
C ALA A 123 -0.61 13.06 -20.74
N PRO A 124 -1.96 13.14 -20.63
CA PRO A 124 -2.60 13.90 -19.56
C PRO A 124 -2.08 13.40 -18.20
N ALA A 125 -1.49 14.31 -17.43
CA ALA A 125 -0.78 13.94 -16.22
C ALA A 125 -1.76 13.34 -15.20
N ALA A 126 -1.61 12.05 -14.91
CA ALA A 126 -2.28 11.44 -13.77
C ALA A 126 -1.77 12.07 -12.47
N GLN A 127 -2.63 12.21 -11.48
CA GLN A 127 -2.33 12.86 -10.22
C GLN A 127 -2.85 12.04 -9.04
N LEU A 128 -2.12 12.09 -7.93
CA LEU A 128 -2.56 11.61 -6.63
C LEU A 128 -2.86 12.83 -5.76
N LEU A 129 -4.06 12.90 -5.20
CA LEU A 129 -4.47 13.92 -4.26
C LEU A 129 -4.83 13.25 -2.92
N PRO A 130 -4.43 13.79 -1.77
CA PRO A 130 -5.15 13.49 -0.53
C PRO A 130 -6.60 13.98 -0.62
N LEU A 131 -7.53 13.28 0.03
CA LEU A 131 -8.88 13.81 0.19
C LEU A 131 -8.85 14.97 1.18
N GLU A 132 -9.02 16.19 0.67
CA GLU A 132 -9.03 17.41 1.46
C GLU A 132 -10.35 18.17 1.23
N LEU A 133 -11.01 18.55 2.32
CA LEU A 133 -12.31 19.20 2.31
C LEU A 133 -12.18 20.66 2.76
N ILE A 134 -12.71 21.59 1.98
CA ILE A 134 -12.75 23.00 2.32
C ILE A 134 -14.15 23.29 2.87
N ALA A 135 -14.22 23.59 4.17
CA ALA A 135 -15.48 23.84 4.86
C ALA A 135 -16.14 25.15 4.43
N ASP A 136 -15.35 26.19 4.16
CA ASP A 136 -15.76 27.47 3.58
C ASP A 136 -14.59 28.07 2.80
N SER A 137 -14.88 28.93 1.82
CA SER A 137 -13.92 29.48 0.86
C SER A 137 -12.69 30.17 1.48
N ASP A 138 -12.80 30.69 2.70
CA ASP A 138 -11.72 31.36 3.43
C ASP A 138 -11.01 30.49 4.48
N MET A 139 -11.38 29.21 4.60
CA MET A 139 -10.76 28.29 5.56
C MET A 139 -9.69 27.40 4.95
N PRO A 140 -8.68 26.99 5.75
CA PRO A 140 -7.74 25.98 5.32
C PRO A 140 -8.46 24.64 5.04
N PRO A 141 -7.92 23.83 4.10
CA PRO A 141 -8.47 22.51 3.82
C PRO A 141 -8.26 21.56 5.00
N ASP A 142 -9.32 20.84 5.36
CA ASP A 142 -9.30 19.74 6.33
C ASP A 142 -8.91 18.43 5.62
N THR A 143 -7.75 17.87 5.95
CA THR A 143 -7.26 16.62 5.36
C THR A 143 -7.94 15.42 6.01
N VAL A 144 -8.48 14.51 5.20
CA VAL A 144 -9.05 13.23 5.65
C VAL A 144 -7.98 12.15 5.63
N PRO A 145 -7.52 11.63 6.79
CA PRO A 145 -6.44 10.64 6.85
C PRO A 145 -6.78 9.33 6.14
N GLY A 146 -5.85 8.79 5.36
CA GLY A 146 -5.99 7.47 4.76
C GLY A 146 -7.06 7.37 3.68
N ILE A 147 -7.45 8.47 3.03
CA ILE A 147 -8.25 8.47 1.81
C ILE A 147 -7.52 9.31 0.76
N TYR A 148 -7.37 8.75 -0.43
CA TYR A 148 -6.62 9.35 -1.54
C TYR A 148 -7.42 9.27 -2.82
N LEU A 149 -7.20 10.20 -3.75
CA LEU A 149 -7.89 10.31 -5.02
C LEU A 149 -6.89 10.18 -6.16
N PHE A 150 -7.16 9.29 -7.11
CA PHE A 150 -6.48 9.20 -8.40
C PHE A 150 -7.35 9.86 -9.47
N MET A 151 -6.78 10.80 -10.21
CA MET A 151 -7.49 11.48 -11.30
C MET A 151 -6.52 12.01 -12.36
N HIS A 152 -7.01 12.19 -13.58
CA HIS A 152 -6.23 12.84 -14.64
C HIS A 152 -6.37 14.35 -14.56
N GLN A 153 -5.27 15.05 -14.80
CA GLN A 153 -5.29 16.49 -15.05
C GLN A 153 -5.92 16.76 -16.42
N GLY A 154 -6.90 17.64 -16.47
CA GLY A 154 -7.50 18.05 -17.74
C GLY A 154 -8.59 19.11 -17.57
N PRO A 155 -8.94 19.82 -18.65
CA PRO A 155 -10.02 20.80 -18.66
C PRO A 155 -11.41 20.14 -18.51
N THR A 156 -11.53 18.87 -18.89
CA THR A 156 -12.77 18.09 -18.74
C THR A 156 -12.66 17.23 -17.49
N PRO A 157 -13.66 17.26 -16.58
CA PRO A 157 -13.65 16.41 -15.39
C PRO A 157 -13.70 14.94 -15.82
N GLY A 158 -12.61 14.22 -15.54
CA GLY A 158 -12.51 12.78 -15.75
C GLY A 158 -12.98 11.97 -14.53
N PRO A 159 -13.00 10.63 -14.65
CA PRO A 159 -13.35 9.76 -13.52
C PRO A 159 -12.35 9.95 -12.39
N VAL A 160 -12.87 9.90 -11.16
CA VAL A 160 -12.09 10.00 -9.92
C VAL A 160 -12.12 8.65 -9.24
N VAL A 161 -10.96 8.12 -8.88
CA VAL A 161 -10.88 6.87 -8.14
C VAL A 161 -10.44 7.16 -6.72
N MET A 162 -11.32 6.92 -5.76
CA MET A 162 -11.00 6.97 -4.35
C MET A 162 -10.33 5.67 -3.93
N TYR A 163 -9.16 5.79 -3.29
CA TYR A 163 -8.42 4.71 -2.67
C TYR A 163 -8.50 4.82 -1.15
N ILE A 164 -8.97 3.74 -0.53
CA ILE A 164 -9.14 3.62 0.91
C ILE A 164 -8.40 2.35 1.38
N PRO A 165 -7.16 2.46 1.90
CA PRO A 165 -6.47 1.32 2.50
C PRO A 165 -7.27 0.70 3.64
N TYR A 166 -7.14 -0.63 3.77
CA TYR A 166 -7.70 -1.45 4.85
C TYR A 166 -9.23 -1.53 4.92
N GLU A 167 -9.92 -1.13 3.84
CA GLU A 167 -11.37 -1.24 3.77
C GLU A 167 -11.83 -2.67 3.44
N ALA A 168 -12.84 -3.16 4.15
CA ALA A 168 -13.36 -4.53 3.98
C ALA A 168 -14.12 -4.71 2.65
N ASP A 169 -14.90 -3.72 2.24
CA ASP A 169 -15.80 -3.80 1.07
C ASP A 169 -15.11 -3.49 -0.27
N GLY A 170 -13.78 -3.33 -0.25
CA GLY A 170 -12.98 -3.01 -1.44
C GLY A 170 -12.22 -1.70 -1.29
N MET A 171 -10.97 -1.70 -1.75
CA MET A 171 -10.05 -0.58 -1.57
C MET A 171 -10.27 0.59 -2.55
N PHE A 172 -11.03 0.37 -3.63
CA PHE A 172 -11.27 1.36 -4.67
C PHE A 172 -12.75 1.64 -4.86
N GLN A 173 -13.10 2.91 -5.04
CA GLN A 173 -14.43 3.35 -5.43
C GLN A 173 -14.31 4.41 -6.53
N MET A 174 -15.02 4.24 -7.64
CA MET A 174 -14.99 5.17 -8.78
C MET A 174 -16.18 6.12 -8.76
N PHE A 175 -15.91 7.37 -9.13
CA PHE A 175 -16.87 8.44 -9.34
C PHE A 175 -16.71 9.00 -10.75
N SER A 176 -17.78 9.53 -11.32
CA SER A 176 -17.77 10.04 -12.70
C SER A 176 -16.99 11.35 -12.83
N SER A 177 -16.96 12.15 -11.77
CA SER A 177 -16.29 13.44 -11.70
C SER A 177 -16.04 13.87 -10.25
N PRO A 178 -15.21 14.91 -10.00
CA PRO A 178 -15.06 15.49 -8.66
C PRO A 178 -16.38 16.05 -8.10
N ALA A 179 -17.25 16.56 -8.96
CA ALA A 179 -18.57 17.04 -8.57
C ALA A 179 -19.51 15.88 -8.17
N ASP A 180 -19.43 14.75 -8.87
CA ASP A 180 -20.16 13.51 -8.53
C ASP A 180 -19.70 12.94 -7.18
N LEU A 181 -18.39 12.97 -6.92
CA LEU A 181 -17.84 12.61 -5.60
C LEU A 181 -18.46 13.48 -4.48
N LEU A 182 -18.47 14.81 -4.64
CA LEU A 182 -19.05 15.71 -3.65
C LEU A 182 -20.57 15.51 -3.50
N HIS A 183 -21.27 15.25 -4.60
CA HIS A 183 -22.70 14.95 -4.57
C HIS A 183 -22.97 13.67 -3.78
N GLN A 184 -22.29 12.58 -4.10
CA GLN A 184 -22.44 11.31 -3.37
C GLN A 184 -22.01 11.42 -1.91
N LEU A 185 -20.98 12.22 -1.60
CA LEU A 185 -20.58 12.49 -0.22
C LEU A 185 -21.70 13.20 0.58
N ARG A 186 -22.57 13.96 -0.07
CA ARG A 186 -23.74 14.60 0.58
C ARG A 186 -24.96 13.70 0.67
N THR A 187 -25.13 12.76 -0.26
CA THR A 187 -26.36 11.95 -0.35
C THR A 187 -26.22 10.53 0.21
N GLU A 188 -25.04 9.90 0.13
CA GLU A 188 -24.83 8.50 0.48
C GLU A 188 -24.35 8.32 1.93
N PRO A 189 -25.18 7.80 2.85
CA PRO A 189 -24.80 7.68 4.27
C PRO A 189 -23.63 6.72 4.51
N ALA A 190 -23.50 5.69 3.67
CA ALA A 190 -22.38 4.74 3.76
C ALA A 190 -21.04 5.43 3.45
N LEU A 191 -21.00 6.30 2.44
CA LEU A 191 -19.79 7.05 2.09
C LEU A 191 -19.44 8.07 3.18
N GLN A 192 -20.45 8.75 3.73
CA GLN A 192 -20.28 9.66 4.87
C GLN A 192 -19.67 8.95 6.07
N ALA A 193 -20.24 7.80 6.45
CA ALA A 193 -19.74 7.02 7.58
C ALA A 193 -18.27 6.61 7.40
N ARG A 194 -17.88 6.23 6.17
CA ARG A 194 -16.49 5.87 5.85
C ARG A 194 -15.54 7.05 5.98
N VAL A 195 -15.91 8.23 5.45
CA VAL A 195 -15.09 9.46 5.55
C VAL A 195 -15.01 9.93 7.01
N LEU A 196 -16.14 9.99 7.73
CA LEU A 196 -16.21 10.41 9.13
C LEU A 196 -15.47 9.45 10.08
N ALA A 197 -15.34 8.18 9.73
CA ALA A 197 -14.58 7.20 10.52
C ALA A 197 -13.06 7.42 10.45
N ARG A 198 -12.58 8.19 9.45
CA ARG A 198 -11.16 8.52 9.27
C ARG A 198 -10.75 9.84 9.92
N LEU A 199 -11.70 10.74 10.13
CA LEU A 199 -11.47 12.04 10.75
C LEU A 199 -11.26 11.90 12.27
N ASP A 200 -10.45 12.81 12.82
CA ASP A 200 -10.35 13.01 14.26
C ASP A 200 -11.64 13.65 14.81
N ASP A 201 -11.91 13.48 16.10
CA ASP A 201 -13.20 13.82 16.71
C ASP A 201 -13.58 15.32 16.54
N ASP A 202 -12.59 16.22 16.55
CA ASP A 202 -12.78 17.65 16.33
C ASP A 202 -13.26 17.96 14.91
N LEU A 203 -12.62 17.37 13.90
CA LEU A 203 -13.01 17.52 12.49
C LEU A 203 -14.29 16.76 12.19
N ARG A 204 -14.52 15.63 12.85
CA ARG A 204 -15.74 14.85 12.70
C ARG A 204 -16.97 15.69 13.06
N THR A 205 -16.92 16.43 14.17
CA THR A 205 -18.04 17.27 14.62
C THR A 205 -18.43 18.35 13.59
N ARG A 206 -17.45 18.84 12.80
CA ARG A 206 -17.66 19.79 11.71
C ARG A 206 -18.48 19.20 10.55
N TYR A 207 -18.32 17.90 10.26
CA TYR A 207 -18.89 17.26 9.07
C TYR A 207 -20.04 16.27 9.36
N ASP A 208 -20.20 15.82 10.61
CA ASP A 208 -21.27 14.90 11.01
C ASP A 208 -22.65 15.59 10.94
N HIS A 209 -23.74 14.81 10.97
CA HIS A 209 -25.13 15.29 10.99
C HIS A 209 -25.50 16.31 9.88
N GLY A 210 -25.00 16.10 8.66
CA GLY A 210 -25.29 16.98 7.52
C GLY A 210 -24.21 18.03 7.22
N GLY A 211 -23.10 18.00 7.97
CA GLY A 211 -21.97 18.90 7.81
C GLY A 211 -21.29 18.89 6.43
N PHE A 212 -21.43 17.82 5.64
CA PHE A 212 -20.96 17.79 4.24
C PHE A 212 -21.77 18.72 3.30
N THR A 213 -22.98 19.09 3.69
CA THR A 213 -23.81 20.06 2.96
C THR A 213 -23.60 21.47 3.53
N GLN A 214 -23.59 21.59 4.86
CA GLN A 214 -23.34 22.84 5.59
C GLN A 214 -22.45 22.56 6.79
N ALA A 215 -21.15 22.85 6.68
CA ALA A 215 -20.19 22.53 7.73
C ALA A 215 -20.50 23.24 9.04
N HIS A 216 -20.40 22.54 10.17
CA HIS A 216 -20.61 23.14 11.49
C HIS A 216 -19.37 23.94 11.89
N LEU A 217 -19.43 25.26 11.68
CA LEU A 217 -18.33 26.17 12.01
C LEU A 217 -18.52 26.76 13.41
N PRO A 218 -17.46 26.83 14.24
CA PRO A 218 -17.55 27.51 15.51
C PRO A 218 -17.87 29.00 15.29
N TYR A 219 -18.95 29.47 15.91
CA TYR A 219 -19.35 30.87 15.86
C TYR A 219 -18.33 31.72 16.60
N SER A 220 -17.65 32.64 15.90
CA SER A 220 -16.74 33.58 16.53
C SER A 220 -17.56 34.67 17.22
N ALA A 221 -17.66 34.62 18.55
CA ALA A 221 -18.42 35.59 19.36
C ALA A 221 -17.80 37.01 19.41
N GLU A 222 -16.74 37.28 18.62
CA GLU A 222 -16.10 38.60 18.52
C GLU A 222 -16.77 39.53 17.51
N PHE A 223 -17.70 39.02 16.70
CA PHE A 223 -18.56 39.83 15.84
C PHE A 223 -19.99 39.81 16.38
N ASP A 224 -20.40 40.97 16.90
CA ASP A 224 -21.74 41.34 17.34
C ASP A 224 -22.87 40.65 16.56
N PHE A 225 -23.83 40.04 17.28
CA PHE A 225 -25.26 39.80 16.99
C PHE A 225 -25.81 39.75 15.54
N GLU A 226 -24.99 39.47 14.55
CA GLU A 226 -25.39 39.27 13.17
C GLU A 226 -25.16 37.80 12.83
N LEU A 227 -26.25 37.11 12.51
CA LEU A 227 -26.19 35.87 11.74
C LEU A 227 -25.30 36.13 10.52
N PRO A 228 -24.44 35.19 10.09
CA PRO A 228 -23.60 35.41 8.92
C PRO A 228 -24.51 35.84 7.76
N LEU A 229 -24.34 37.07 7.28
CA LEU A 229 -25.13 37.69 6.20
C LEU A 229 -24.88 37.01 4.84
N TYR A 230 -24.07 35.96 4.81
CA TYR A 230 -23.69 35.20 3.64
C TYR A 230 -24.11 33.74 3.80
N PRO A 231 -24.77 33.14 2.78
CA PRO A 231 -25.07 31.72 2.80
C PRO A 231 -23.75 30.93 2.89
N GLN A 232 -23.63 30.05 3.89
CA GLN A 232 -22.46 29.17 3.98
C GLN A 232 -22.31 28.38 2.69
N GLN A 233 -21.13 28.47 2.10
CA GLN A 233 -20.86 27.77 0.86
C GLN A 233 -20.83 26.26 1.12
N PRO A 234 -21.30 25.46 0.16
CA PRO A 234 -21.28 24.02 0.32
C PRO A 234 -19.84 23.51 0.29
N VAL A 235 -19.53 22.47 1.08
CA VAL A 235 -18.18 21.91 1.21
C VAL A 235 -17.57 21.62 -0.17
N ALA A 236 -16.38 22.15 -0.40
CA ALA A 236 -15.64 21.99 -1.66
C ALA A 236 -14.47 21.01 -1.49
N LEU A 237 -14.01 20.44 -2.61
CA LEU A 237 -12.83 19.59 -2.66
C LEU A 237 -11.59 20.45 -2.90
N ALA A 238 -10.58 20.34 -2.04
CA ALA A 238 -9.31 21.03 -2.29
C ALA A 238 -8.53 20.31 -3.40
N HIS A 239 -7.99 21.08 -4.34
CA HIS A 239 -7.17 20.53 -5.42
C HIS A 239 -5.69 20.72 -5.14
N ARG A 240 -5.13 19.87 -4.27
CA ARG A 240 -3.71 19.90 -3.87
C ARG A 240 -3.01 18.57 -4.20
N PRO A 241 -2.57 18.37 -5.46
CA PRO A 241 -1.87 17.15 -5.85
C PRO A 241 -0.51 17.03 -5.14
N VAL A 242 -0.12 15.78 -4.89
CA VAL A 242 1.21 15.46 -4.35
C VAL A 242 2.27 15.87 -5.37
N ALA A 243 3.09 16.87 -5.03
CA ALA A 243 4.11 17.43 -5.92
C ALA A 243 5.37 16.54 -6.04
N GLY A 244 5.72 15.80 -5.00
CA GLY A 244 6.88 14.92 -4.97
C GLY A 244 6.56 13.48 -5.40
N ASN A 245 7.20 12.52 -4.72
CA ASN A 245 7.01 11.09 -4.97
C ASN A 245 5.74 10.56 -4.28
N ALA A 246 4.78 10.11 -5.07
CA ALA A 246 3.49 9.59 -4.62
C ALA A 246 3.61 8.36 -3.70
N LEU A 247 4.54 7.43 -3.98
CA LEU A 247 4.72 6.24 -3.16
C LEU A 247 5.35 6.56 -1.81
N ARG A 248 6.29 7.52 -1.78
CA ARG A 248 6.86 8.03 -0.53
C ARG A 248 5.79 8.73 0.32
N TYR A 249 4.96 9.57 -0.31
CA TYR A 249 3.84 10.19 0.38
C TYR A 249 2.87 9.16 0.96
N LEU A 250 2.48 8.15 0.17
CA LEU A 250 1.62 7.05 0.65
C LEU A 250 2.27 6.26 1.79
N PHE A 251 3.59 6.06 1.75
CA PHE A 251 4.31 5.41 2.85
C PHE A 251 4.20 6.22 4.14
N GLU A 252 4.60 7.49 4.11
CA GLU A 252 4.59 8.39 5.25
C GLU A 252 3.18 8.56 5.82
N ALA A 253 2.19 8.76 4.96
CA ALA A 253 0.79 8.87 5.36
C ALA A 253 0.25 7.54 5.94
N ASN A 254 0.68 6.39 5.42
CA ASN A 254 0.29 5.09 5.95
C ASN A 254 0.91 4.81 7.33
N LEU A 255 2.15 5.26 7.58
CA LEU A 255 2.76 5.18 8.91
C LEU A 255 1.96 5.99 9.93
N SER A 256 1.59 7.23 9.60
CA SER A 256 0.74 8.08 10.43
C SER A 256 -0.64 7.44 10.66
N LEU A 257 -1.22 6.83 9.64
CA LEU A 257 -2.49 6.12 9.74
C LEU A 257 -2.41 4.93 10.72
N LEU A 258 -1.38 4.09 10.61
CA LEU A 258 -1.17 2.96 11.52
C LEU A 258 -0.93 3.41 12.97
N GLN A 259 -0.18 4.49 13.17
CA GLN A 259 0.01 5.09 14.49
C GLN A 259 -1.31 5.65 15.04
N GLY A 260 -2.11 6.32 14.21
CA GLY A 260 -3.45 6.82 14.58
C GLY A 260 -4.42 5.69 14.96
N MET A 261 -4.40 4.58 14.21
CA MET A 261 -5.19 3.38 14.54
C MET A 261 -4.73 2.73 15.86
N ALA A 262 -3.44 2.77 16.18
CA ALA A 262 -2.93 2.28 17.46
C ALA A 262 -3.37 3.19 18.62
N ARG A 263 -3.30 4.52 18.45
CA ARG A 263 -3.78 5.50 19.44
C ARG A 263 -5.28 5.40 19.70
N ALA A 264 -6.07 5.10 18.67
CA ALA A 264 -7.51 4.85 18.79
C ALA A 264 -7.86 3.71 19.77
N GLN A 265 -6.92 2.80 20.07
CA GLN A 265 -7.11 1.79 21.12
C GLN A 265 -7.29 2.40 22.53
N LEU A 266 -6.74 3.59 22.78
CA LEU A 266 -6.80 4.26 24.09
C LEU A 266 -8.02 5.14 24.29
N VAL A 267 -8.80 5.42 23.23
CA VAL A 267 -9.97 6.29 23.30
C VAL A 267 -11.24 5.44 23.27
N THR A 268 -12.11 5.62 24.27
CA THR A 268 -13.33 4.83 24.49
C THR A 268 -14.31 4.84 23.31
N SER A 269 -14.19 5.79 22.38
CA SER A 269 -15.06 6.01 21.22
C SER A 269 -14.56 5.41 19.90
N ALA A 270 -13.39 4.76 19.82
CA ALA A 270 -12.75 4.43 18.54
C ALA A 270 -12.61 2.92 18.21
N GLN A 271 -13.65 2.14 18.54
CA GLN A 271 -13.71 0.67 18.43
C GLN A 271 -13.47 0.13 17.00
N ALA A 272 -13.94 0.83 15.96
CA ALA A 272 -13.82 0.39 14.57
C ALA A 272 -12.36 0.41 14.07
N ARG A 273 -11.58 1.44 14.44
CA ARG A 273 -10.18 1.61 14.01
C ARG A 273 -9.27 0.52 14.59
N TRP A 274 -9.49 0.15 15.85
CA TRP A 274 -8.79 -0.96 16.50
C TRP A 274 -9.14 -2.31 15.88
N GLY A 275 -10.41 -2.54 15.53
CA GLY A 275 -10.85 -3.74 14.82
C GLY A 275 -10.12 -3.92 13.48
N THR A 276 -10.02 -2.83 12.70
CA THR A 276 -9.26 -2.82 11.44
C THR A 276 -7.78 -3.10 11.68
N LEU A 277 -7.14 -2.46 12.66
CA LEU A 277 -5.73 -2.71 12.96
C LEU A 277 -5.46 -4.16 13.36
N LYS A 278 -6.31 -4.75 14.22
CA LYS A 278 -6.22 -6.17 14.58
C LYS A 278 -6.41 -7.08 13.39
N SER A 279 -7.36 -6.77 12.50
CA SER A 279 -7.56 -7.54 11.27
C SER A 279 -6.34 -7.46 10.37
N VAL A 280 -5.80 -6.27 10.13
CA VAL A 280 -4.61 -6.05 9.30
C VAL A 280 -3.38 -6.74 9.88
N LEU A 281 -3.09 -6.53 11.17
CA LEU A 281 -1.96 -7.19 11.86
C LEU A 281 -2.16 -8.70 11.96
N GLY A 282 -3.38 -9.17 12.16
CA GLY A 282 -3.73 -10.60 12.18
C GLY A 282 -3.59 -11.27 10.81
N LEU A 283 -4.01 -10.58 9.74
CA LEU A 283 -3.81 -11.01 8.36
C LEU A 283 -2.33 -11.03 8.00
N LEU A 284 -1.57 -9.99 8.38
CA LEU A 284 -0.12 -9.96 8.26
C LEU A 284 0.54 -11.11 9.02
N TRP A 285 0.10 -11.39 10.25
CA TRP A 285 0.61 -12.52 11.03
C TRP A 285 0.33 -13.86 10.35
N ASN A 286 -0.90 -14.07 9.87
CA ASN A 286 -1.29 -15.26 9.13
C ASN A 286 -0.51 -15.38 7.80
N GLN A 287 -0.27 -14.28 7.08
CA GLN A 287 0.52 -14.26 5.84
C GLN A 287 2.02 -14.43 6.10
N LEU A 288 2.56 -13.91 7.19
CA LEU A 288 3.96 -14.09 7.59
C LEU A 288 4.27 -15.57 7.87
N THR A 289 3.28 -16.38 8.28
CA THR A 289 3.46 -17.84 8.34
C THR A 289 3.75 -18.48 6.98
N MET A 290 3.27 -17.88 5.87
CA MET A 290 3.60 -18.33 4.51
C MET A 290 5.01 -17.92 4.06
N PHE A 291 5.65 -16.96 4.72
CA PHE A 291 7.00 -16.48 4.40
C PHE A 291 8.09 -17.04 5.33
N VAL A 292 7.77 -18.02 6.18
CA VAL A 292 8.78 -18.77 6.96
C VAL A 292 9.69 -19.53 6.01
N PRO A 293 10.99 -19.20 5.89
CA PRO A 293 11.86 -19.82 4.89
C PRO A 293 12.12 -21.30 5.22
N GLY A 294 12.15 -22.14 4.18
CA GLY A 294 12.66 -23.52 4.26
C GLY A 294 11.62 -24.59 4.64
N ARG A 295 12.12 -25.75 5.10
CA ARG A 295 11.31 -26.97 5.36
C ARG A 295 10.21 -26.78 6.42
N ILE A 296 10.32 -25.75 7.26
CA ILE A 296 9.36 -25.40 8.31
C ILE A 296 8.11 -24.75 7.71
N GLY A 297 8.24 -23.94 6.65
CA GLY A 297 7.11 -23.39 5.91
C GLY A 297 6.26 -24.47 5.23
N LEU A 298 6.90 -25.54 4.74
CA LEU A 298 6.20 -26.71 4.17
C LEU A 298 5.43 -27.51 5.24
N LEU A 299 5.97 -27.65 6.45
CA LEU A 299 5.29 -28.33 7.55
C LEU A 299 4.11 -27.49 8.07
N LEU A 300 4.26 -26.17 8.15
CA LEU A 300 3.19 -25.24 8.51
C LEU A 300 2.09 -25.19 7.45
N ALA A 301 2.44 -25.17 6.16
CA ALA A 301 1.47 -25.22 5.06
C ALA A 301 0.73 -26.56 5.01
N ALA A 302 1.43 -27.68 5.23
CA ALA A 302 0.80 -28.99 5.35
C ALA A 302 -0.18 -29.05 6.54
N TRP A 303 0.25 -28.54 7.71
CA TRP A 303 -0.58 -28.45 8.92
C TRP A 303 -1.81 -27.55 8.74
N GLN A 304 -1.65 -26.40 8.07
CA GLN A 304 -2.76 -25.50 7.74
C GLN A 304 -3.71 -26.11 6.70
N SER A 305 -3.18 -26.85 5.72
CA SER A 305 -4.00 -27.59 4.75
C SER A 305 -4.81 -28.71 5.41
N GLU A 306 -4.26 -29.34 6.45
CA GLU A 306 -4.93 -30.37 7.23
C GLU A 306 -6.04 -29.78 8.12
N LEU A 307 -5.78 -28.63 8.77
CA LEU A 307 -6.81 -27.89 9.51
C LEU A 307 -7.94 -27.37 8.62
N ALA A 308 -7.62 -26.87 7.42
CA ALA A 308 -8.61 -26.45 6.44
C ALA A 308 -9.41 -27.65 5.89
N ALA A 309 -8.75 -28.79 5.66
CA ALA A 309 -9.42 -30.02 5.25
C ALA A 309 -10.36 -30.56 6.32
N MET A 310 -10.00 -30.45 7.61
CA MET A 310 -10.89 -30.86 8.71
C MET A 310 -12.13 -29.97 8.83
N GLN A 311 -12.01 -28.66 8.58
CA GLN A 311 -13.18 -27.76 8.53
C GLN A 311 -14.11 -28.06 7.34
N ILE A 312 -13.54 -28.49 6.21
CA ILE A 312 -14.32 -28.91 5.02
C ILE A 312 -15.06 -30.24 5.27
N ILE A 313 -14.51 -31.13 6.09
CA ILE A 313 -15.13 -32.42 6.42
C ILE A 313 -16.34 -32.24 7.36
N ASP A 314 -16.31 -31.26 8.26
CA ASP A 314 -17.46 -30.95 9.12
C ASP A 314 -18.63 -30.30 8.33
N ASP A 315 -18.34 -29.49 7.31
CA ASP A 315 -19.37 -28.83 6.49
C ASP A 315 -19.87 -29.67 5.28
N ALA A 316 -19.15 -30.74 4.90
CA ALA A 316 -19.49 -31.59 3.74
C ALA A 316 -20.74 -32.47 3.95
N THR A 317 -21.34 -32.49 5.13
CA THR A 317 -22.60 -33.24 5.36
C THR A 317 -23.85 -32.50 4.88
N ARG A 318 -23.75 -31.24 4.41
CA ARG A 318 -24.97 -30.45 4.10
C ARG A 318 -25.16 -29.91 2.68
N HIS A 319 -24.13 -29.61 1.86
CA HIS A 319 -24.39 -29.06 0.51
C HIS A 319 -23.33 -29.38 -0.55
N GLY A 320 -23.79 -29.94 -1.69
CA GLY A 320 -23.32 -29.64 -3.06
C GLY A 320 -21.85 -29.85 -3.42
N TRP A 321 -21.53 -31.03 -3.97
CA TRP A 321 -20.21 -31.42 -4.52
C TRP A 321 -19.69 -30.58 -5.71
N SER A 322 -20.44 -29.59 -6.21
CA SER A 322 -20.02 -28.76 -7.36
C SER A 322 -19.20 -27.52 -6.96
N GLN A 323 -19.30 -27.05 -5.70
CA GLN A 323 -18.55 -25.87 -5.23
C GLN A 323 -17.17 -26.23 -4.67
N GLN A 324 -16.97 -27.50 -4.28
CA GLN A 324 -15.68 -28.02 -3.78
C GLN A 324 -14.68 -28.36 -4.88
N LEU A 325 -15.15 -28.60 -6.12
CA LEU A 325 -14.24 -28.83 -7.26
C LEU A 325 -13.45 -27.55 -7.65
N SER A 326 -14.00 -26.36 -7.40
CA SER A 326 -13.32 -25.09 -7.72
C SER A 326 -12.32 -24.66 -6.64
N GLN A 327 -12.50 -25.08 -5.39
CA GLN A 327 -11.54 -24.82 -4.31
C GLN A 327 -10.38 -25.82 -4.36
N LEU A 328 -10.63 -27.09 -4.70
CA LEU A 328 -9.57 -28.06 -4.98
C LEU A 328 -8.72 -27.64 -6.19
N SER A 329 -9.31 -27.03 -7.23
CA SER A 329 -8.53 -26.55 -8.38
C SER A 329 -7.67 -25.32 -8.05
N CYS A 330 -8.12 -24.40 -7.19
CA CYS A 330 -7.31 -23.28 -6.71
C CYS A 330 -6.12 -23.73 -5.84
N VAL A 331 -6.34 -24.70 -4.94
CA VAL A 331 -5.28 -25.27 -4.09
C VAL A 331 -4.29 -26.08 -4.93
N LEU A 332 -4.77 -26.84 -5.92
CA LEU A 332 -3.90 -27.56 -6.86
C LEU A 332 -3.11 -26.60 -7.76
N LEU A 333 -3.69 -25.51 -8.26
CA LEU A 333 -2.96 -24.49 -9.02
C LEU A 333 -1.87 -23.81 -8.18
N GLN A 334 -2.16 -23.51 -6.91
CA GLN A 334 -1.16 -22.94 -6.00
C GLN A 334 -0.07 -23.96 -5.66
N SER A 335 -0.39 -25.26 -5.57
CA SER A 335 0.61 -26.32 -5.38
C SER A 335 1.49 -26.56 -6.61
N VAL A 336 0.96 -26.40 -7.83
CA VAL A 336 1.71 -26.51 -9.09
C VAL A 336 2.66 -25.32 -9.27
N LEU A 337 2.26 -24.11 -8.85
CA LEU A 337 3.11 -22.91 -8.89
C LEU A 337 4.26 -22.95 -7.87
N ILE A 338 4.13 -23.75 -6.80
CA ILE A 338 5.17 -23.90 -5.76
C ILE A 338 6.07 -25.12 -6.03
N GLY A 339 5.58 -26.14 -6.76
CA GLY A 339 6.31 -27.37 -7.06
C GLY A 339 7.09 -27.41 -8.39
N HIS A 340 6.80 -26.52 -9.34
CA HIS A 340 7.41 -26.56 -10.67
C HIS A 340 8.02 -25.21 -11.06
N GLY A 341 9.34 -25.12 -10.91
CA GLY A 341 10.15 -24.27 -11.78
C GLY A 341 9.80 -24.59 -13.24
N LEU A 342 9.15 -23.62 -13.90
CA LEU A 342 8.93 -23.47 -15.33
C LEU A 342 9.09 -24.75 -16.18
N ARG A 343 7.96 -25.39 -16.49
CA ARG A 343 7.83 -26.12 -17.76
C ARG A 343 6.74 -25.48 -18.59
N ALA A 344 7.22 -24.63 -19.52
CA ALA A 344 6.63 -24.24 -20.80
C ALA A 344 5.10 -24.29 -20.87
N ALA A 345 4.44 -23.25 -20.35
CA ALA A 345 3.18 -22.83 -20.93
C ALA A 345 3.48 -22.26 -22.33
N GLN A 346 2.69 -22.69 -23.31
CA GLN A 346 2.87 -22.46 -24.75
C GLN A 346 3.23 -21.00 -25.06
N VAL A 347 4.42 -20.84 -25.65
CA VAL A 347 4.95 -19.60 -26.19
C VAL A 347 4.04 -19.16 -27.35
N PRO A 348 3.51 -17.92 -27.36
CA PRO A 348 2.87 -17.38 -28.56
C PRO A 348 3.88 -17.40 -29.72
N ALA A 349 3.43 -17.71 -30.93
CA ALA A 349 4.29 -17.90 -32.10
C ALA A 349 5.41 -16.85 -32.20
N LEU A 350 6.65 -17.33 -32.37
CA LEU A 350 7.84 -16.51 -32.55
C LEU A 350 7.64 -15.55 -33.75
N PRO A 351 7.99 -14.25 -33.62
CA PRO A 351 7.94 -13.32 -34.74
C PRO A 351 8.90 -13.75 -35.84
N ALA A 352 8.53 -13.49 -37.09
CA ALA A 352 9.21 -14.01 -38.28
C ALA A 352 10.59 -13.38 -38.55
N SER A 353 11.01 -12.39 -37.76
CA SER A 353 12.32 -11.75 -37.91
C SER A 353 13.03 -11.56 -36.56
N GLU A 354 14.35 -11.79 -36.58
CA GLU A 354 15.26 -11.64 -35.44
C GLU A 354 15.27 -10.19 -34.91
N ASN A 355 15.07 -9.19 -35.78
CA ASN A 355 14.95 -7.79 -35.39
C ASN A 355 13.67 -7.48 -34.58
N GLU A 356 12.52 -8.06 -34.94
CA GLU A 356 11.29 -7.91 -34.16
C GLU A 356 11.39 -8.59 -32.78
N PHE A 357 12.08 -9.74 -32.74
CA PHE A 357 12.36 -10.44 -31.49
C PHE A 357 13.21 -9.58 -30.56
N TRP A 358 14.33 -9.03 -31.04
CA TRP A 358 15.21 -8.19 -30.23
C TRP A 358 14.61 -6.83 -29.88
N GLN A 359 13.76 -6.24 -30.73
CA GLN A 359 13.00 -5.03 -30.39
C GLN A 359 11.92 -5.28 -29.32
N ARG A 360 11.24 -6.43 -29.34
CA ARG A 360 10.31 -6.81 -28.26
C ARG A 360 11.05 -7.19 -26.97
N LEU A 361 12.24 -7.78 -27.09
CA LEU A 361 13.09 -8.08 -25.94
C LEU A 361 13.71 -6.81 -25.33
N SER A 362 14.06 -5.82 -26.15
CA SER A 362 14.51 -4.50 -25.66
C SER A 362 13.35 -3.70 -25.07
N GLN A 363 12.10 -3.92 -25.51
CA GLN A 363 10.92 -3.44 -24.78
C GLN A 363 10.77 -4.13 -23.41
N SER A 364 11.22 -5.38 -23.24
CA SER A 364 11.36 -6.02 -21.91
C SER A 364 12.60 -5.57 -21.10
N ALA A 365 13.36 -4.56 -21.55
CA ALA A 365 14.40 -3.90 -20.75
C ALA A 365 13.88 -3.32 -19.43
N HIS A 366 12.57 -3.08 -19.30
CA HIS A 366 11.92 -2.70 -18.05
C HIS A 366 12.22 -3.66 -16.89
N GLN A 367 12.42 -4.96 -17.15
CA GLN A 367 12.83 -5.93 -16.13
C GLN A 367 14.32 -5.84 -15.78
N GLN A 368 15.16 -5.39 -16.71
CA GLN A 368 16.61 -5.28 -16.54
C GLN A 368 17.03 -3.98 -15.83
N LEU A 369 16.22 -2.93 -15.97
CA LEU A 369 16.46 -1.63 -15.33
C LEU A 369 15.88 -1.53 -13.91
N ALA A 370 14.97 -2.43 -13.54
CA ALA A 370 14.32 -2.43 -12.23
C ALA A 370 15.31 -2.50 -11.04
N GLY A 371 16.48 -3.11 -11.24
CA GLY A 371 17.56 -3.14 -10.22
C GLY A 371 18.21 -1.78 -9.96
N TYR A 372 18.17 -0.87 -10.95
CA TYR A 372 18.72 0.48 -10.89
C TYR A 372 17.66 1.55 -10.55
N GLU A 373 16.38 1.17 -10.59
CA GLU A 373 15.26 2.06 -10.28
C GLU A 373 15.27 2.45 -8.80
N VAL A 374 15.05 3.73 -8.52
CA VAL A 374 14.95 4.28 -7.17
C VAL A 374 13.53 4.80 -6.95
N PRO A 375 12.53 3.91 -6.75
CA PRO A 375 11.12 4.27 -6.77
C PRO A 375 10.69 5.16 -5.59
N HIS A 376 11.53 5.33 -4.57
CA HIS A 376 11.27 6.15 -3.39
C HIS A 376 11.89 7.55 -3.47
N GLN A 377 12.76 7.82 -4.45
CA GLN A 377 13.41 9.12 -4.61
C GLN A 377 12.40 10.14 -5.12
N ALA A 378 12.38 11.32 -4.49
CA ALA A 378 11.67 12.48 -4.98
C ALA A 378 12.67 13.42 -5.68
N LEU A 379 12.28 13.98 -6.82
CA LEU A 379 13.08 14.97 -7.54
C LEU A 379 12.89 16.39 -6.99
N GLU A 380 11.81 16.59 -6.24
CA GLU A 380 11.54 17.83 -5.53
C GLU A 380 12.69 18.17 -4.56
N GLY A 381 13.19 19.40 -4.65
CA GLY A 381 14.32 19.88 -3.83
C GLY A 381 15.71 19.52 -4.35
N LEU A 382 15.83 18.77 -5.45
CA LEU A 382 17.11 18.48 -6.11
C LEU A 382 17.51 19.60 -7.08
N THR A 383 18.81 19.84 -7.24
CA THR A 383 19.32 20.76 -8.26
C THR A 383 19.39 20.03 -9.61
N ALA A 384 18.68 20.53 -10.61
CA ALA A 384 18.67 19.96 -11.95
C ALA A 384 19.67 20.70 -12.86
N ASP A 385 20.61 19.97 -13.42
CA ASP A 385 21.49 20.44 -14.49
C ASP A 385 21.41 19.44 -15.66
N GLU A 386 21.10 19.93 -16.86
CA GLU A 386 20.94 19.08 -18.05
C GLU A 386 20.03 17.83 -17.86
N GLN A 387 18.98 17.93 -17.05
CA GLN A 387 18.08 16.81 -16.66
C GLN A 387 18.74 15.70 -15.83
N ILE A 388 19.95 15.95 -15.31
CA ILE A 388 20.56 15.20 -14.21
C ILE A 388 20.23 15.94 -12.92
N TYR A 389 19.60 15.23 -12.00
CA TYR A 389 19.19 15.76 -10.71
C TYR A 389 20.23 15.38 -9.67
N THR A 390 20.78 16.35 -8.97
CA THR A 390 21.84 16.14 -7.98
C THR A 390 21.31 16.42 -6.57
N SER A 391 21.68 15.53 -5.63
CA SER A 391 21.41 15.71 -4.20
C SER A 391 22.04 16.98 -3.66
N VAL A 392 21.45 17.55 -2.61
CA VAL A 392 21.94 18.78 -1.96
C VAL A 392 23.39 18.63 -1.49
N ASP A 393 23.77 17.42 -1.07
CA ASP A 393 25.14 17.10 -0.64
C ASP A 393 26.12 16.87 -1.82
N GLY A 394 25.62 16.87 -3.06
CA GLY A 394 26.40 16.62 -4.27
C GLY A 394 26.84 15.17 -4.48
N SER A 395 26.50 14.26 -3.56
CA SER A 395 27.00 12.88 -3.55
C SER A 395 26.22 11.90 -4.44
N GLU A 396 24.97 12.21 -4.75
CA GLU A 396 24.08 11.33 -5.51
C GLU A 396 23.51 12.07 -6.71
N HIS A 397 23.49 11.38 -7.85
CA HIS A 397 22.94 11.87 -9.11
C HIS A 397 21.82 10.95 -9.57
N PHE A 398 20.81 11.53 -10.19
CA PHE A 398 19.63 10.83 -10.67
C PHE A 398 19.26 11.31 -12.07
N VAL A 399 18.64 10.43 -12.85
CA VAL A 399 18.12 10.74 -14.17
C VAL A 399 16.69 10.22 -14.31
N VAL A 400 15.89 10.88 -15.13
CA VAL A 400 14.57 10.39 -15.50
C VAL A 400 14.64 9.69 -16.84
N LEU A 401 14.23 8.41 -16.89
CA LEU A 401 14.04 7.65 -18.12
C LEU A 401 12.62 7.10 -18.13
N ASP A 402 11.86 7.35 -19.20
CA ASP A 402 10.47 6.90 -19.35
C ASP A 402 9.56 7.21 -18.14
N GLY A 403 9.79 8.36 -17.49
CA GLY A 403 9.03 8.84 -16.32
C GLY A 403 9.40 8.16 -15.00
N LYS A 404 10.45 7.34 -14.98
CA LYS A 404 10.99 6.69 -13.79
C LYS A 404 12.35 7.28 -13.39
N VAL A 405 12.64 7.23 -12.10
CA VAL A 405 13.87 7.79 -11.52
C VAL A 405 14.91 6.69 -11.34
N TYR A 406 16.09 6.90 -11.88
CA TYR A 406 17.23 5.99 -11.78
C TYR A 406 18.43 6.69 -11.17
N ARG A 407 19.23 5.97 -10.39
CA ARG A 407 20.49 6.49 -9.86
C ARG A 407 21.56 6.43 -10.93
N THR A 408 22.36 7.48 -11.03
CA THR A 408 23.47 7.58 -11.99
C THR A 408 24.80 7.85 -11.29
N ARG A 409 25.87 7.44 -11.98
CA ARG A 409 27.25 7.71 -11.62
C ARG A 409 28.01 8.14 -12.87
N GLN A 410 28.90 9.11 -12.72
CA GLN A 410 29.79 9.51 -13.81
C GLN A 410 31.08 8.68 -13.77
N LEU A 411 31.44 8.05 -14.89
CA LEU A 411 32.66 7.27 -15.11
C LEU A 411 33.22 7.64 -16.48
N ASP A 412 34.51 7.98 -16.56
CA ASP A 412 35.19 8.35 -17.82
C ASP A 412 34.41 9.37 -18.67
N ALA A 413 33.92 10.43 -18.02
CA ALA A 413 33.09 11.48 -18.61
C ALA A 413 31.75 11.02 -19.24
N ARG A 414 31.32 9.78 -18.98
CA ARG A 414 30.01 9.24 -19.36
C ARG A 414 29.15 8.96 -18.14
N TRP A 415 27.85 9.18 -18.29
CA TRP A 415 26.88 8.84 -17.25
C TRP A 415 26.48 7.37 -17.40
N HIS A 416 26.46 6.63 -16.29
CA HIS A 416 26.04 5.24 -16.22
C HIS A 416 24.96 5.08 -15.16
N LEU A 417 24.05 4.13 -15.36
CA LEU A 417 23.16 3.69 -14.28
C LEU A 417 23.98 3.02 -13.17
N SER A 418 23.54 3.18 -11.93
CA SER A 418 24.20 2.58 -10.76
C SER A 418 23.19 2.08 -9.76
N ALA A 419 23.51 1.00 -9.05
CA ALA A 419 22.68 0.45 -7.98
C ALA A 419 23.49 0.41 -6.69
N VAL A 420 22.84 0.61 -5.54
CA VAL A 420 23.53 0.59 -4.23
C VAL A 420 24.14 -0.78 -3.93
N GLU A 421 23.52 -1.84 -4.43
CA GLU A 421 23.90 -3.23 -4.16
C GLU A 421 24.98 -3.76 -5.14
N VAL A 422 25.27 -3.03 -6.22
CA VAL A 422 26.16 -3.46 -7.30
C VAL A 422 27.20 -2.38 -7.56
N ASP A 423 28.46 -2.69 -7.29
CA ASP A 423 29.59 -1.76 -7.52
C ASP A 423 29.94 -1.65 -9.02
N GLU A 424 29.54 -2.63 -9.83
CA GLU A 424 29.72 -2.59 -11.29
C GLU A 424 28.79 -1.54 -11.94
N PRO A 425 29.32 -0.70 -12.84
CA PRO A 425 28.51 0.27 -13.54
C PRO A 425 27.51 -0.40 -14.48
N GLY A 426 26.27 0.06 -14.38
CA GLY A 426 25.20 -0.33 -15.30
C GLY A 426 25.36 0.28 -16.68
N PRO A 427 24.33 0.14 -17.53
CA PRO A 427 24.38 0.64 -18.90
C PRO A 427 24.63 2.15 -18.96
N SER A 428 25.37 2.56 -19.98
CA SER A 428 25.68 3.97 -20.23
C SER A 428 24.47 4.74 -20.77
N LEU A 429 24.44 6.03 -20.47
CA LEU A 429 23.43 6.97 -20.90
C LEU A 429 23.98 7.87 -21.99
N ARG A 430 23.15 8.12 -22.99
CA ARG A 430 23.43 9.02 -24.09
C ARG A 430 22.32 10.06 -24.20
N ARG A 431 22.72 11.31 -24.40
CA ARG A 431 21.81 12.41 -24.70
C ARG A 431 21.93 12.76 -26.19
N THR A 432 20.79 12.84 -26.88
CA THR A 432 20.75 13.25 -28.29
C THR A 432 20.40 14.75 -28.35
N GLY A 433 21.42 15.61 -28.40
CA GLY A 433 21.24 17.07 -28.43
C GLY A 433 20.64 17.61 -27.13
N THR A 434 19.56 18.40 -27.23
CA THR A 434 18.80 18.90 -26.08
C THR A 434 17.70 17.94 -25.61
N GLY A 435 17.53 16.79 -26.27
CA GLY A 435 16.51 15.80 -25.97
C GLY A 435 16.72 15.06 -24.64
N PRO A 436 15.76 14.18 -24.26
CA PRO A 436 15.85 13.40 -23.04
C PRO A 436 17.04 12.43 -23.07
N TRP A 437 17.54 12.08 -21.89
CA TRP A 437 18.51 11.01 -21.73
C TRP A 437 17.89 9.68 -22.18
N GLN A 438 18.69 8.87 -22.87
CA GLN A 438 18.31 7.53 -23.33
C GLN A 438 19.45 6.56 -23.00
N LEU A 439 19.13 5.27 -22.88
CA LEU A 439 20.14 4.22 -22.78
C LEU A 439 20.93 4.16 -24.09
N ASP A 440 22.25 3.98 -24.01
CA ASP A 440 23.08 3.81 -25.20
C ASP A 440 22.72 2.48 -25.90
N PRO A 441 22.12 2.52 -27.11
CA PRO A 441 21.67 1.32 -27.80
C PRO A 441 22.81 0.43 -28.32
N GLN A 442 24.07 0.89 -28.27
CA GLN A 442 25.23 0.16 -28.78
C GLN A 442 25.89 -0.75 -27.74
N GLN A 443 25.43 -0.74 -26.49
CA GLN A 443 26.00 -1.55 -25.41
C GLN A 443 25.19 -2.83 -25.17
N SER A 444 25.86 -3.98 -25.12
CA SER A 444 25.26 -5.24 -24.68
C SER A 444 24.93 -5.15 -23.18
N LEU A 445 23.64 -5.24 -22.83
CA LEU A 445 23.17 -5.22 -21.45
C LEU A 445 23.68 -6.46 -20.71
N THR A 446 24.50 -6.27 -19.67
CA THR A 446 24.92 -7.35 -18.77
C THR A 446 23.71 -7.83 -17.95
N LEU A 447 23.39 -9.12 -18.06
CA LEU A 447 22.28 -9.76 -17.35
C LEU A 447 22.54 -9.76 -15.84
N LEU A 448 21.87 -8.89 -15.08
CA LEU A 448 21.71 -9.06 -13.64
C LEU A 448 20.64 -10.14 -13.40
N GLY A 449 21.08 -11.39 -13.41
CA GLY A 449 20.25 -12.52 -12.98
C GLY A 449 19.95 -12.40 -11.49
N GLY A 450 18.68 -12.16 -11.15
CA GLY A 450 18.16 -12.25 -9.79
C GLY A 450 18.24 -13.69 -9.28
N GLY A 451 19.42 -14.09 -8.82
CA GLY A 451 19.68 -15.35 -8.16
C GLY A 451 20.68 -15.11 -7.06
N VAL A 452 20.29 -15.38 -5.82
CA VAL A 452 21.18 -15.42 -4.66
C VAL A 452 22.41 -16.26 -5.02
N LEU A 453 23.56 -15.62 -5.19
CA LEU A 453 24.83 -16.33 -5.41
C LEU A 453 25.23 -17.01 -4.11
N GLY A 454 24.78 -18.26 -3.94
CA GLY A 454 25.45 -19.21 -3.07
C GLY A 454 26.86 -19.45 -3.59
N ARG A 455 27.86 -19.06 -2.79
CA ARG A 455 29.27 -19.42 -2.96
C ARG A 455 29.43 -20.94 -3.11
N LEU A 456 29.67 -21.42 -4.32
CA LEU A 456 30.35 -22.69 -4.65
C LEU A 456 30.94 -22.48 -6.06
N GLY A 457 32.24 -22.27 -6.23
CA GLY A 457 33.25 -23.31 -6.30
C GLY A 457 34.10 -23.05 -7.55
N GLY A 458 35.43 -23.12 -7.42
CA GLY A 458 36.39 -22.59 -8.38
C GLY A 458 36.36 -23.21 -9.78
N GLY A 459 36.66 -22.37 -10.78
CA GLY A 459 37.05 -22.77 -12.14
C GLY A 459 38.55 -22.52 -12.35
N PRO A 460 39.24 -23.37 -13.13
CA PRO A 460 40.69 -23.38 -13.21
C PRO A 460 41.23 -22.24 -14.10
N ARG A 461 42.39 -21.72 -13.69
CA ARG A 461 43.27 -20.90 -14.53
C ARG A 461 43.65 -21.67 -15.79
N ALA A 462 43.44 -21.06 -16.95
CA ALA A 462 44.19 -21.36 -18.15
C ALA A 462 44.92 -20.09 -18.59
N ALA A 463 46.25 -20.19 -18.64
CA ALA A 463 47.14 -19.34 -19.41
C ALA A 463 48.30 -20.23 -19.88
N PRO A 464 49.01 -19.88 -20.95
CA PRO A 464 48.67 -18.98 -22.06
C PRO A 464 48.10 -19.71 -23.28
#